data_AF-A0A961KVF7-F1
#
_entry.id   AF-A0A961KVF7-F1
#
_cell.length_a   1.000
_cell.length_b   1.000
_cell.length_c   1.000
_cell.angle_alpha   90.00
_cell.angle_beta   90.00
_cell.angle_gamma   90.00
#
_symmetry.space_group_name_H-M   'P 1'
#
loop_
_entity.id
_entity.type
_entity.pdbx_description
1 polymer ?
#
loop_
_entity_poly.entity_id
_entity_poly.type
_entity_poly.pdbx_seq_one_letter_code
_entity_poly.pdbx_strand_id
1 'polypeptide(L)'
;MIRRPLRPLARILSARAQGKDPDLIEAEERAARLAARHRAERQKAETRLLLLGLVFVLGFTTVAGRMALLSAAVPVEPRAALASDPIRAQRAEIVDRNGALLATNIVTASLYAQPATMIDPKRAATELAQIFPDLDAGTLEARFTDGRKFLWIKRSISPEQRQRVHDLGEPGLLFGPREARLYPNGAVAAHVLGGASYGREGVHAAEVVGTAGVERVFDARLRDPERSEDPLRLSIDIEVQSALEEVLAAGMAEMNAKGAMGILMEAGTGQIRALASLPDFDPNLRPPLPSRGDPAD
;
A
#
# COMPACT_ATOMS: atom_id res chain seq x y z
N MET A 1 17.79 67.10 15.14
CA MET A 1 16.58 67.38 15.94
C MET A 1 16.81 68.62 16.79
N ILE A 2 16.15 69.72 16.49
CA ILE A 2 16.20 70.93 17.30
C ILE A 2 15.30 70.69 18.52
N ARG A 3 15.88 70.47 19.70
CA ARG A 3 15.12 70.29 20.93
C ARG A 3 14.51 71.64 21.30
N ARG A 4 13.18 71.76 21.25
CA ARG A 4 12.50 72.97 21.73
C ARG A 4 12.65 73.07 23.25
N PRO A 5 13.16 74.18 23.79
CA PRO A 5 13.35 74.34 25.22
C PRO A 5 12.00 74.33 25.95
N LEU A 6 11.98 73.75 27.16
CA LEU A 6 10.76 73.58 27.95
C LEU A 6 10.08 74.91 28.34
N ARG A 7 10.87 75.98 28.35
CA ARG A 7 10.47 77.36 28.63
C ARG A 7 11.13 78.25 27.58
N PRO A 8 10.40 78.87 26.64
CA PRO A 8 11.00 79.71 25.61
C PRO A 8 11.41 81.06 26.20
N LEU A 9 12.53 81.06 26.94
CA LEU A 9 13.00 82.21 27.71
C LEU A 9 13.15 83.47 26.84
N ALA A 10 13.60 83.35 25.59
CA ALA A 10 13.68 84.48 24.67
C ALA A 10 12.31 85.14 24.38
N ARG A 11 11.26 84.35 24.24
CA ARG A 11 9.88 84.83 23.97
C ARG A 11 9.21 85.37 25.22
N ILE A 12 9.51 84.79 26.38
CA ILE A 12 9.04 85.21 27.70
C ILE A 12 9.67 86.54 28.13
N LEU A 13 10.99 86.69 27.94
CA LEU A 13 11.72 87.92 28.30
C LEU A 13 11.30 89.11 27.42
N SER A 14 11.10 88.88 26.12
CA SER A 14 10.59 89.90 25.19
C SER A 14 9.13 90.27 25.47
N ALA A 15 8.28 89.31 25.82
CA ALA A 15 6.91 89.59 26.23
C ALA A 15 6.83 90.40 27.54
N ARG A 16 7.68 90.08 28.52
CA ARG A 16 7.79 90.84 29.78
C ARG A 16 8.26 92.28 29.55
N ALA A 17 9.22 92.49 28.64
CA ALA A 17 9.67 93.84 28.25
C ALA A 17 8.57 94.67 27.56
N GLN A 18 7.58 94.00 26.95
CA GLN A 18 6.41 94.63 26.30
C GLN A 18 5.18 94.71 27.23
N GLY A 19 5.33 94.41 28.54
CA GLY A 19 4.23 94.46 29.52
C GLY A 19 3.17 93.37 29.36
N LYS A 20 3.44 92.31 28.60
CA LYS A 20 2.50 91.18 28.39
C LYS A 20 2.70 90.11 29.47
N ASP A 21 1.60 89.48 29.88
CA ASP A 21 1.61 88.40 30.87
C ASP A 21 2.37 87.17 30.33
N PRO A 22 3.50 86.78 30.96
CA PRO A 22 4.29 85.63 30.53
C PRO A 22 3.57 84.29 30.70
N ASP A 23 2.59 84.20 31.61
CA ASP A 23 1.91 82.94 31.93
C ASP A 23 1.01 82.47 30.78
N LEU A 24 0.47 83.40 29.99
CA LEU A 24 -0.32 83.09 28.79
C LEU A 24 0.53 82.39 27.73
N ILE A 25 1.78 82.81 27.54
CA ILE A 25 2.71 82.19 26.59
C ILE A 25 3.09 80.78 27.03
N GLU A 26 3.25 80.57 28.34
CA GLU A 26 3.50 79.24 28.90
C GLU A 26 2.29 78.32 28.82
N ALA A 27 1.07 78.85 28.95
CA ALA A 27 -0.17 78.12 28.78
C ALA A 27 -0.36 77.69 27.32
N GLU A 28 -0.12 78.58 26.34
CA GLU A 28 -0.14 78.26 24.90
C GLU A 28 0.83 77.15 24.53
N GLU A 29 2.09 77.22 25.00
CA GLU A 29 3.11 76.19 24.73
C GLU A 29 2.82 74.87 25.46
N ARG A 30 2.15 74.91 26.63
CA ARG A 30 1.65 73.70 27.31
C ARG A 30 0.50 73.06 26.50
N ALA A 31 -0.46 73.85 26.04
CA ALA A 31 -1.57 73.39 25.22
C ALA A 31 -1.10 72.79 23.88
N ALA A 32 -0.16 73.46 23.20
CA ALA A 32 0.43 72.98 21.95
C ALA A 32 1.17 71.64 22.13
N ARG A 33 1.88 71.46 23.26
CA ARG A 33 2.56 70.20 23.60
C ARG A 33 1.59 69.07 23.88
N LEU A 34 0.51 69.34 24.63
CA LEU A 34 -0.53 68.35 24.88
C LEU A 34 -1.22 67.94 23.57
N ALA A 35 -1.58 68.90 22.72
CA ALA A 35 -2.15 68.64 21.40
C ALA A 35 -1.21 67.81 20.51
N ALA A 36 0.10 68.10 20.51
CA ALA A 36 1.09 67.33 19.76
C ALA A 36 1.24 65.89 20.30
N ARG A 37 1.22 65.70 21.63
CA ARG A 37 1.24 64.36 22.26
C ARG A 37 -0.01 63.55 21.91
N HIS A 38 -1.20 64.16 22.00
CA HIS A 38 -2.45 63.50 21.62
C HIS A 38 -2.49 63.12 20.13
N ARG A 39 -1.98 63.97 19.24
CA ARG A 39 -1.84 63.65 17.80
C ARG A 39 -0.89 62.48 17.56
N ALA A 40 0.26 62.45 18.24
CA ALA A 40 1.22 61.37 18.11
C ALA A 40 0.68 60.03 18.64
N GLU A 41 -0.01 60.02 19.78
CA GLU A 41 -0.65 58.82 20.33
C GLU A 41 -1.80 58.33 19.43
N ARG A 42 -2.61 59.25 18.90
CA ARG A 42 -3.66 58.91 17.92
C ARG A 42 -3.08 58.32 16.65
N GLN A 43 -2.01 58.90 16.10
CA GLN A 43 -1.35 58.39 14.90
C GLN A 43 -0.74 56.99 15.12
N LYS A 44 -0.18 56.72 16.31
CA LYS A 44 0.29 55.37 16.69
C LYS A 44 -0.87 54.37 16.81
N ALA A 45 -2.01 54.79 17.37
CA ALA A 45 -3.18 53.94 17.49
C ALA A 45 -3.79 53.61 16.12
N GLU A 46 -3.93 54.62 15.25
CA GLU A 46 -4.43 54.47 13.88
C GLU A 46 -3.51 53.58 13.02
N THR A 47 -2.19 53.76 13.12
CA THR A 47 -1.23 52.88 12.41
C THR A 47 -1.25 51.44 12.90
N ARG A 48 -1.41 51.19 14.21
CA ARG A 48 -1.56 49.84 14.77
C ARG A 48 -2.86 49.17 14.30
N LEU A 49 -3.96 49.90 14.30
CA LEU A 49 -5.25 49.42 13.81
C LEU A 49 -5.20 49.07 12.32
N LEU A 50 -4.56 49.92 11.50
CA LEU A 50 -4.36 49.65 10.07
C LEU A 50 -3.47 48.42 9.83
N LEU A 51 -2.38 48.26 10.59
CA LEU A 51 -1.52 47.07 10.50
C LEU A 51 -2.28 45.80 10.89
N LEU A 52 -3.09 45.84 11.95
CA LEU A 52 -3.91 44.70 12.36
C LEU A 52 -4.94 44.35 11.29
N GLY A 53 -5.62 45.34 10.72
CA GLY A 53 -6.56 45.14 9.62
C GLY A 53 -5.91 44.51 8.39
N LEU A 54 -4.70 44.95 8.02
CA LEU A 54 -3.95 44.40 6.90
C LEU A 54 -3.62 42.90 7.10
N VAL A 55 -3.23 42.50 8.32
CA VAL A 55 -2.94 41.10 8.65
C VAL A 55 -4.18 40.22 8.48
N PHE A 56 -5.34 40.68 8.94
CA PHE A 56 -6.60 39.95 8.76
C PHE A 56 -6.98 39.82 7.28
N VAL A 57 -6.86 40.89 6.50
CA VAL A 57 -7.17 40.86 5.05
C VAL A 57 -6.26 39.88 4.32
N LEU A 58 -4.96 39.84 4.63
CA LEU A 58 -4.02 38.86 4.08
C LEU A 58 -4.36 37.42 4.50
N GLY A 59 -4.74 37.21 5.77
CA GLY A 59 -5.19 35.90 6.26
C GLY A 59 -6.45 35.41 5.54
N PHE A 60 -7.47 36.24 5.40
CA PHE A 60 -8.71 35.84 4.73
C PHE A 60 -8.52 35.61 3.22
N THR A 61 -7.68 36.41 2.56
CA THR A 61 -7.40 36.21 1.13
C THR A 61 -6.65 34.91 0.84
N THR A 62 -5.70 34.50 1.70
CA THR A 62 -5.02 33.20 1.53
C THR A 62 -5.97 32.01 1.71
N VAL A 63 -6.86 32.06 2.70
CA VAL A 63 -7.88 31.02 2.91
C VAL A 63 -8.86 30.97 1.73
N ALA A 64 -9.38 32.12 1.30
CA ALA A 64 -10.29 32.20 0.16
C ALA A 64 -9.65 31.69 -1.13
N GLY A 65 -8.39 32.06 -1.39
CA GLY A 65 -7.63 31.56 -2.53
C GLY A 65 -7.43 30.04 -2.49
N ARG A 66 -7.14 29.49 -1.30
CA ARG A 66 -6.99 28.03 -1.14
C ARG A 66 -8.31 27.30 -1.37
N MET A 67 -9.42 27.82 -0.87
CA MET A 67 -10.75 27.25 -1.12
C MET A 67 -11.15 27.29 -2.60
N ALA A 68 -10.88 28.40 -3.29
CA ALA A 68 -11.16 28.51 -4.72
C ALA A 68 -10.35 27.48 -5.54
N LEU A 69 -9.07 27.30 -5.22
CA LEU A 69 -8.23 26.28 -5.86
C LEU A 69 -8.75 24.85 -5.63
N LEU A 70 -9.18 24.55 -4.39
CA LEU A 70 -9.75 23.24 -4.07
C LEU A 70 -11.11 23.01 -4.72
N SER A 71 -11.93 24.05 -4.86
CA SER A 71 -13.24 23.96 -5.51
C SER A 71 -13.16 23.82 -7.03
N ALA A 72 -12.10 24.29 -7.66
CA ALA A 72 -11.88 24.17 -9.10
C ALA A 72 -11.23 22.83 -9.50
N ALA A 73 -10.70 22.07 -8.54
CA ALA A 73 -10.22 20.73 -8.78
C ALA A 73 -11.41 19.80 -9.08
N VAL A 74 -11.24 18.91 -10.05
CA VAL A 74 -12.24 17.89 -10.40
C VAL A 74 -12.58 17.11 -9.12
N PRO A 75 -13.87 16.94 -8.77
CA PRO A 75 -14.27 16.13 -7.63
C PRO A 75 -13.84 14.68 -7.90
N VAL A 76 -12.69 14.29 -7.36
CA VAL A 76 -12.35 12.89 -7.19
C VAL A 76 -13.19 12.44 -6.01
N GLU A 77 -14.10 11.49 -6.24
CA GLU A 77 -14.81 10.83 -5.14
C GLU A 77 -13.76 10.44 -4.08
N PRO A 78 -13.92 10.87 -2.82
CA PRO A 78 -13.12 10.31 -1.76
C PRO A 78 -13.61 8.86 -1.62
N ARG A 79 -13.02 7.95 -2.40
CA ARG A 79 -12.92 6.56 -2.00
C ARG A 79 -12.37 6.65 -0.59
N ALA A 80 -13.21 6.28 0.38
CA ALA A 80 -12.83 6.24 1.77
C ALA A 80 -11.42 5.68 1.80
N ALA A 81 -10.48 6.50 2.28
CA ALA A 81 -9.15 6.03 2.62
C ALA A 81 -9.36 5.07 3.78
N LEU A 82 -9.78 3.84 3.48
CA LEU A 82 -9.33 2.70 4.23
C LEU A 82 -7.83 2.83 4.19
N ALA A 83 -7.25 3.19 5.32
CA ALA A 83 -5.83 3.12 5.59
C ALA A 83 -5.37 1.65 5.62
N SER A 84 -5.72 0.88 4.60
CA SER A 84 -4.89 -0.18 4.09
C SER A 84 -4.17 0.47 2.93
N ASP A 85 -2.87 0.69 3.04
CA ASP A 85 -2.00 0.71 1.86
C ASP A 85 -2.56 -0.35 0.91
N PRO A 86 -3.00 -0.01 -0.32
CA PRO A 86 -3.11 -1.07 -1.30
C PRO A 86 -1.71 -1.65 -1.31
N ILE A 87 -1.54 -2.90 -0.89
CA ILE A 87 -0.27 -3.57 -1.05
C ILE A 87 -0.02 -3.53 -2.55
N ARG A 88 0.77 -2.53 -2.95
CA ARG A 88 1.21 -2.25 -4.31
C ARG A 88 2.32 -3.23 -4.69
N ALA A 89 2.29 -4.43 -4.12
CA ALA A 89 3.26 -5.47 -4.38
C ALA A 89 2.69 -6.42 -5.43
N GLN A 90 2.30 -5.85 -6.58
CA GLN A 90 2.16 -6.67 -7.78
C GLN A 90 3.54 -7.23 -8.07
N ARG A 91 3.69 -8.53 -7.81
CA ARG A 91 4.93 -9.23 -8.03
C ARG A 91 5.17 -9.31 -9.55
N ALA A 92 6.33 -8.90 -10.05
CA ALA A 92 6.58 -8.90 -11.49
C ALA A 92 6.36 -10.30 -12.10
N GLU A 93 5.89 -10.32 -13.34
CA GLU A 93 5.70 -11.56 -14.09
C GLU A 93 7.05 -12.20 -14.43
N ILE A 94 7.06 -13.52 -14.57
CA ILE A 94 8.19 -14.25 -15.13
C ILE A 94 7.76 -14.73 -16.50
N VAL A 95 8.58 -14.43 -17.50
CA VAL A 95 8.34 -14.83 -18.89
C VAL A 95 9.54 -15.60 -19.43
N ASP A 96 9.29 -16.43 -20.43
CA ASP A 96 10.32 -17.12 -21.17
C ASP A 96 11.07 -16.16 -22.11
N ARG A 97 12.02 -16.70 -22.88
CA ARG A 97 12.80 -15.91 -23.85
C ARG A 97 11.96 -15.27 -24.96
N ASN A 98 10.82 -15.85 -25.30
CA ASN A 98 9.92 -15.42 -26.38
C ASN A 98 8.78 -14.54 -25.85
N GLY A 99 8.69 -14.34 -24.52
CA GLY A 99 7.66 -13.55 -23.85
C GLY A 99 6.44 -14.35 -23.39
N ALA A 100 6.46 -15.68 -23.49
CA ALA A 100 5.41 -16.54 -22.95
C ALA A 100 5.41 -16.50 -21.42
N LEU A 101 4.21 -16.44 -20.81
CA LEU A 101 4.06 -16.38 -19.36
C LEU A 101 4.48 -17.70 -18.71
N LEU A 102 5.38 -17.61 -17.73
CA LEU A 102 5.80 -18.71 -16.87
C LEU A 102 5.20 -18.58 -15.46
N ALA A 103 5.09 -17.35 -14.94
CA ALA A 103 4.41 -17.07 -13.68
C ALA A 103 3.77 -15.67 -13.71
N THR A 104 2.53 -15.57 -13.25
CA THR A 104 1.78 -14.31 -13.14
C THR A 104 1.00 -14.28 -11.82
N ASN A 105 0.36 -13.16 -11.48
CA ASN A 105 -0.50 -13.08 -10.31
C ASN A 105 -1.96 -12.97 -10.73
N ILE A 106 -2.82 -13.61 -9.96
CA ILE A 106 -4.27 -13.46 -10.07
C ILE A 106 -4.84 -12.84 -8.81
N VAL A 107 -5.79 -11.94 -8.97
CA VAL A 107 -6.57 -11.42 -7.84
C VAL A 107 -7.57 -12.48 -7.43
N THR A 108 -7.50 -12.89 -6.17
CA THR A 108 -8.37 -13.88 -5.54
C THR A 108 -8.98 -13.31 -4.26
N ALA A 109 -9.90 -14.08 -3.67
CA ALA A 109 -10.38 -13.83 -2.33
C ALA A 109 -9.91 -14.95 -1.40
N SER A 110 -9.67 -14.57 -0.16
CA SER A 110 -9.52 -15.51 0.96
C SER A 110 -10.82 -15.55 1.76
N LEU A 111 -11.14 -16.72 2.31
CA LEU A 111 -12.32 -16.92 3.15
C LEU A 111 -11.90 -17.10 4.60
N TYR A 112 -12.48 -16.29 5.48
CA TYR A 112 -12.32 -16.42 6.92
C TYR A 112 -13.65 -16.27 7.63
N ALA A 113 -13.73 -16.80 8.85
CA ALA A 113 -14.88 -16.70 9.72
C ALA A 113 -14.57 -15.83 10.95
N GLN A 114 -15.58 -15.10 11.39
CA GLN A 114 -15.65 -14.43 12.68
C GLN A 114 -16.79 -15.07 13.49
N PRO A 115 -16.50 -16.10 14.32
CA PRO A 115 -17.55 -16.88 14.96
C PRO A 115 -18.51 -16.07 15.84
N ALA A 116 -18.03 -15.01 16.47
CA ALA A 116 -18.85 -14.11 17.28
C ALA A 116 -19.97 -13.38 16.49
N THR A 117 -19.87 -13.35 15.16
CA THR A 117 -20.84 -12.69 14.26
C THR A 117 -21.69 -13.71 13.49
N MET A 118 -21.43 -15.01 13.65
CA MET A 118 -22.21 -16.06 12.97
C MET A 118 -23.58 -16.24 13.62
N ILE A 119 -24.61 -16.47 12.81
CA ILE A 119 -25.97 -16.70 13.30
C ILE A 119 -26.18 -18.21 13.52
N ASP A 120 -25.86 -19.02 12.51
CA ASP A 120 -25.95 -20.49 12.59
C ASP A 120 -24.62 -21.15 12.18
N PRO A 121 -23.68 -21.31 13.13
CA PRO A 121 -22.39 -21.95 12.87
C PRO A 121 -22.50 -23.37 12.30
N LYS A 122 -23.53 -24.12 12.70
CA LYS A 122 -23.71 -25.52 12.31
C LYS A 122 -24.18 -25.64 10.87
N ARG A 123 -25.17 -24.83 10.49
CA ARG A 123 -25.62 -24.72 9.09
C ARG A 123 -24.48 -24.26 8.19
N ALA A 124 -23.77 -23.20 8.61
CA ALA A 124 -22.62 -22.67 7.88
C ALA A 124 -21.54 -23.73 7.62
N ALA A 125 -21.20 -24.55 8.63
CA ALA A 125 -20.22 -25.62 8.49
C ALA A 125 -20.65 -26.69 7.47
N THR A 126 -21.92 -27.08 7.51
CA THR A 126 -22.48 -28.09 6.60
C THR A 126 -22.51 -27.58 5.16
N GLU A 127 -22.98 -26.35 4.94
CA GLU A 127 -23.05 -25.74 3.61
C GLU A 127 -21.66 -25.44 3.04
N LEU A 128 -20.70 -25.02 3.88
CA LEU A 128 -19.31 -24.83 3.46
C LEU A 128 -18.67 -26.13 2.99
N ALA A 129 -18.92 -27.26 3.67
CA ALA A 129 -18.41 -28.57 3.25
C ALA A 129 -19.02 -29.03 1.90
N GLN A 130 -20.24 -28.57 1.56
CA GLN A 130 -20.83 -28.83 0.23
C GLN A 130 -20.20 -27.98 -0.89
N ILE A 131 -19.70 -26.78 -0.56
CA ILE A 131 -19.00 -25.92 -1.52
C ILE A 131 -17.56 -26.37 -1.69
N PHE A 132 -16.92 -26.81 -0.60
CA PHE A 132 -15.52 -27.19 -0.54
C PHE A 132 -15.39 -28.66 -0.08
N PRO A 133 -15.31 -29.62 -1.02
CA PRO A 133 -15.26 -31.05 -0.69
C PRO A 133 -14.04 -31.49 0.14
N ASP A 134 -13.00 -30.66 0.18
CA ASP A 134 -11.80 -30.86 0.99
C ASP A 134 -11.96 -30.45 2.47
N LEU A 135 -13.11 -29.87 2.84
CA LEU A 135 -13.41 -29.45 4.22
C LEU A 135 -14.37 -30.42 4.91
N ASP A 136 -14.09 -30.71 6.18
CA ASP A 136 -14.98 -31.51 7.02
C ASP A 136 -15.92 -30.63 7.85
N ALA A 137 -17.23 -30.92 7.77
CA ALA A 137 -18.27 -30.15 8.44
C ALA A 137 -18.16 -30.23 9.98
N GLY A 138 -17.87 -31.41 10.53
CA GLY A 138 -17.75 -31.59 11.98
C GLY A 138 -16.57 -30.81 12.57
N THR A 139 -15.44 -30.83 11.86
CA THR A 139 -14.25 -30.05 12.22
C THR A 139 -14.50 -28.55 12.13
N LEU A 140 -15.22 -28.08 11.11
CA LEU A 140 -15.59 -26.66 10.98
C LEU A 140 -16.54 -26.22 12.09
N GLU A 141 -17.58 -26.99 12.39
CA GLU A 141 -18.54 -26.69 13.46
C GLU A 141 -17.80 -26.54 14.80
N ALA A 142 -16.94 -27.50 15.15
CA ALA A 142 -16.15 -27.45 16.38
C ALA A 142 -15.27 -26.18 16.45
N ARG A 143 -14.62 -25.81 15.34
CA ARG A 143 -13.77 -24.61 15.25
C ARG A 143 -14.56 -23.31 15.26
N PHE A 144 -15.83 -23.31 14.85
CA PHE A 144 -16.69 -22.15 15.01
C PHE A 144 -17.18 -21.99 16.46
N THR A 145 -17.38 -23.08 17.19
CA THR A 145 -17.95 -23.03 18.56
C THR A 145 -16.91 -22.94 19.69
N ASP A 146 -15.61 -23.06 19.42
CA ASP A 146 -14.57 -23.10 20.46
C ASP A 146 -14.22 -21.74 21.12
N GLY A 147 -14.94 -20.67 20.77
CA GLY A 147 -14.75 -19.34 21.35
C GLY A 147 -13.67 -18.49 20.68
N ARG A 148 -13.03 -18.95 19.60
CA ARG A 148 -12.10 -18.12 18.81
C ARG A 148 -12.81 -16.94 18.15
N LYS A 149 -12.12 -15.80 18.05
CA LYS A 149 -12.65 -14.59 17.39
C LYS A 149 -12.46 -14.59 15.87
N PHE A 150 -11.50 -15.38 15.37
CA PHE A 150 -11.07 -15.36 13.99
C PHE A 150 -10.61 -16.75 13.54
N LEU A 151 -10.93 -17.12 12.30
CA LEU A 151 -10.60 -18.41 11.73
C LEU A 151 -10.38 -18.32 10.22
N TRP A 152 -9.18 -18.65 9.74
CA TRP A 152 -8.95 -18.90 8.32
C TRP A 152 -9.61 -20.21 7.88
N ILE A 153 -10.45 -20.14 6.85
CA ILE A 153 -11.08 -21.32 6.23
C ILE A 153 -10.31 -21.70 4.97
N LYS A 154 -10.19 -20.78 4.00
CA LYS A 154 -9.44 -20.98 2.76
C LYS A 154 -8.61 -19.76 2.38
N ARG A 155 -7.42 -20.04 1.85
CA ARG A 155 -6.46 -19.01 1.41
C ARG A 155 -6.83 -18.41 0.05
N SER A 156 -7.34 -19.21 -0.88
CA SER A 156 -7.77 -18.77 -2.20
C SER A 156 -9.07 -19.45 -2.56
N ILE A 157 -10.04 -18.70 -3.09
CA ILE A 157 -11.32 -19.20 -3.59
C ILE A 157 -11.63 -18.56 -4.94
N SER A 158 -12.27 -19.31 -5.83
CA SER A 158 -12.70 -18.78 -7.13
C SER A 158 -13.83 -17.76 -6.97
N PRO A 159 -14.07 -16.88 -7.96
CA PRO A 159 -15.22 -15.98 -7.95
C PRO A 159 -16.55 -16.70 -7.79
N GLU A 160 -16.71 -17.87 -8.40
CA GLU A 160 -17.90 -18.72 -8.28
C GLU A 160 -18.08 -19.27 -6.86
N GLN A 161 -17.00 -19.79 -6.26
CA GLN A 161 -17.02 -20.25 -4.87
C GLN A 161 -17.35 -19.10 -3.91
N ARG A 162 -16.77 -17.91 -4.15
CA ARG A 162 -17.06 -16.70 -3.37
C ARG A 162 -18.54 -16.34 -3.44
N GLN A 163 -19.15 -16.40 -4.62
CA GLN A 163 -20.57 -16.15 -4.78
C GLN A 163 -21.40 -17.18 -4.01
N ARG A 164 -21.11 -18.47 -4.17
CA ARG A 164 -21.80 -19.54 -3.43
C ARG A 164 -21.72 -19.37 -1.91
N VAL A 165 -20.57 -18.94 -1.38
CA VAL A 165 -20.41 -18.66 0.05
C VAL A 165 -21.19 -17.42 0.47
N HIS A 166 -21.23 -16.39 -0.36
CA HIS A 166 -22.03 -15.20 -0.12
C HIS A 166 -23.54 -15.53 -0.09
N ASP A 167 -23.99 -16.43 -0.96
CA ASP A 167 -25.38 -16.88 -1.05
C ASP A 167 -25.86 -17.67 0.19
N LEU A 168 -24.94 -18.13 1.05
CA LEU A 168 -25.29 -18.77 2.33
C LEU A 168 -25.91 -17.79 3.34
N GLY A 169 -25.69 -16.48 3.14
CA GLY A 169 -26.26 -15.42 3.96
C GLY A 169 -25.73 -15.34 5.39
N GLU A 170 -24.57 -15.93 5.68
CA GLU A 170 -23.97 -15.92 7.02
C GLU A 170 -23.05 -14.71 7.23
N PRO A 171 -23.41 -13.74 8.10
CA PRO A 171 -22.64 -12.50 8.27
C PRO A 171 -21.26 -12.72 8.90
N GLY A 172 -21.05 -13.84 9.59
CA GLY A 172 -19.74 -14.19 10.13
C GLY A 172 -18.76 -14.77 9.10
N LEU A 173 -19.19 -15.05 7.87
CA LEU A 173 -18.30 -15.47 6.77
C LEU A 173 -17.91 -14.25 5.94
N LEU A 174 -16.62 -13.95 5.90
CA LEU A 174 -16.09 -12.74 5.31
C LEU A 174 -14.94 -13.05 4.35
N PHE A 175 -14.72 -12.11 3.44
CA PHE A 175 -13.71 -12.24 2.40
C PHE A 175 -12.61 -11.19 2.55
N GLY A 176 -11.37 -11.64 2.40
CA GLY A 176 -10.19 -10.77 2.34
C GLY A 176 -9.64 -10.73 0.91
N PRO A 177 -9.42 -9.55 0.30
CA PRO A 177 -8.75 -9.47 -0.99
C PRO A 177 -7.33 -10.04 -0.87
N ARG A 178 -6.91 -10.82 -1.86
CA ARG A 178 -5.60 -11.48 -1.85
C ARG A 178 -5.08 -11.62 -3.28
N GLU A 179 -3.77 -11.59 -3.44
CA GLU A 179 -3.11 -11.96 -4.69
C GLU A 179 -2.55 -13.36 -4.57
N ALA A 180 -2.76 -14.20 -5.57
CA ALA A 180 -2.19 -15.54 -5.65
C ALA A 180 -1.22 -15.63 -6.83
N ARG A 181 -0.09 -16.29 -6.63
CA ARG A 181 0.85 -16.61 -7.71
C ARG A 181 0.32 -17.80 -8.51
N LEU A 182 0.23 -17.65 -9.83
CA LEU A 182 -0.25 -18.66 -10.76
C LEU A 182 0.86 -19.04 -11.75
N TYR A 183 0.99 -20.34 -12.01
CA TYR A 183 1.92 -20.92 -12.99
C TYR A 183 1.11 -21.56 -14.12
N PRO A 184 0.91 -20.88 -15.26
CA PRO A 184 -0.01 -21.33 -16.31
C PRO A 184 0.34 -22.69 -16.92
N ASN A 185 1.63 -23.02 -16.96
CA ASN A 185 2.14 -24.25 -17.58
C ASN A 185 2.19 -25.46 -16.61
N GLY A 186 1.57 -25.35 -15.42
CA GLY A 186 1.52 -26.43 -14.44
C GLY A 186 2.91 -26.87 -13.99
N ALA A 187 3.18 -28.18 -14.08
CA ALA A 187 4.45 -28.80 -13.68
C ALA A 187 5.65 -28.43 -14.58
N VAL A 188 5.41 -27.91 -15.78
CA VAL A 188 6.49 -27.58 -16.72
C VAL A 188 7.37 -26.48 -16.14
N ALA A 189 8.69 -26.72 -16.15
CA ALA A 189 9.70 -25.85 -15.53
C ALA A 189 9.55 -25.67 -14.01
N ALA A 190 8.79 -26.53 -13.30
CA ALA A 190 8.51 -26.37 -11.87
C ALA A 190 9.78 -26.25 -11.01
N HIS A 191 10.82 -27.03 -11.31
CA HIS A 191 12.09 -26.97 -10.59
C HIS A 191 12.87 -25.68 -10.85
N VAL A 192 12.75 -25.13 -12.06
CA VAL A 192 13.40 -23.85 -12.40
C VAL A 192 12.69 -22.70 -11.70
N LEU A 193 11.37 -22.64 -11.84
CA LEU A 193 10.56 -21.59 -11.22
C LEU A 193 10.60 -21.71 -9.70
N GLY A 194 10.55 -22.94 -9.20
CA GLY A 194 10.61 -23.34 -7.81
C GLY A 194 9.29 -23.11 -7.07
N GLY A 195 8.73 -21.91 -7.14
CA GLY A 195 7.43 -21.59 -6.58
C GLY A 195 7.44 -20.52 -5.50
N ALA A 196 6.25 -20.06 -5.12
CA ALA A 196 6.03 -19.00 -4.15
C ALA A 196 5.03 -19.46 -3.09
N SER A 197 5.07 -18.82 -1.92
CA SER A 197 4.15 -19.07 -0.82
C SER A 197 3.73 -17.75 -0.19
N TYR A 198 2.72 -17.81 0.67
CA TYR A 198 2.34 -16.66 1.48
C TYR A 198 3.35 -16.50 2.63
N GLY A 199 3.96 -15.31 2.71
CA GLY A 199 4.80 -14.87 3.81
C GLY A 199 3.95 -14.33 4.95
N ARG A 200 3.98 -13.01 5.17
CA ARG A 200 3.10 -12.38 6.16
C ARG A 200 1.67 -12.30 5.64
N GLU A 201 0.75 -12.89 6.40
CA GLU A 201 -0.69 -12.90 6.08
C GLU A 201 -1.45 -11.96 7.03
N GLY A 202 -2.21 -11.03 6.45
CA GLY A 202 -3.21 -10.21 7.12
C GLY A 202 -4.59 -10.40 6.49
N VAL A 203 -5.61 -9.77 7.07
CA VAL A 203 -7.01 -9.87 6.58
C VAL A 203 -7.18 -9.24 5.20
N HIS A 204 -6.52 -8.12 4.95
CA HIS A 204 -6.67 -7.33 3.72
C HIS A 204 -5.52 -7.52 2.74
N ALA A 205 -4.56 -8.39 3.06
CA ALA A 205 -3.30 -8.44 2.36
C ALA A 205 -2.52 -9.70 2.70
N ALA A 206 -1.93 -10.34 1.69
CA ALA A 206 -0.95 -11.40 1.91
C ALA A 206 0.28 -11.11 1.05
N GLU A 207 1.44 -11.22 1.67
CA GLU A 207 2.73 -11.07 1.00
C GLU A 207 3.05 -12.36 0.24
N VAL A 208 3.32 -12.26 -1.07
CA VAL A 208 3.80 -13.40 -1.88
C VAL A 208 5.32 -13.42 -1.87
N VAL A 209 5.90 -14.48 -1.33
CA VAL A 209 7.35 -14.67 -1.17
C VAL A 209 7.82 -15.88 -1.96
N GLY A 210 8.87 -15.69 -2.75
CA GLY A 210 9.53 -16.78 -3.48
C GLY A 210 10.19 -17.77 -2.55
N THR A 211 9.84 -19.05 -2.67
CA THR A 211 10.28 -20.10 -1.74
C THR A 211 11.39 -20.97 -2.32
N ALA A 212 11.44 -21.15 -3.65
CA ALA A 212 12.52 -21.87 -4.31
C ALA A 212 12.80 -21.33 -5.72
N GLY A 213 13.82 -21.88 -6.40
CA GLY A 213 14.12 -21.59 -7.79
C GLY A 213 14.33 -20.11 -8.10
N VAL A 214 13.95 -19.72 -9.31
CA VAL A 214 13.93 -18.33 -9.80
C VAL A 214 13.09 -17.44 -8.88
N GLU A 215 11.96 -17.94 -8.39
CA GLU A 215 11.08 -17.18 -7.49
C GLU A 215 11.82 -16.74 -6.23
N ARG A 216 12.64 -17.61 -5.60
CA ARG A 216 13.44 -17.25 -4.42
C ARG A 216 14.66 -16.41 -4.76
N VAL A 217 15.38 -16.75 -5.82
CA VAL A 217 16.64 -16.06 -6.19
C VAL A 217 16.36 -14.60 -6.55
N PHE A 218 15.27 -14.34 -7.28
CA PHE A 218 14.89 -13.01 -7.71
C PHE A 218 13.80 -12.38 -6.85
N ASP A 219 13.53 -12.89 -5.65
CA ASP A 219 12.43 -12.42 -4.79
C ASP A 219 12.46 -10.91 -4.58
N ALA A 220 13.63 -10.35 -4.28
CA ALA A 220 13.80 -8.91 -4.08
C ALA A 220 13.48 -8.09 -5.34
N ARG A 221 13.85 -8.58 -6.52
CA ARG A 221 13.54 -7.92 -7.81
C ARG A 221 12.06 -8.04 -8.13
N LEU A 222 11.50 -9.24 -7.97
CA LEU A 222 10.11 -9.53 -8.33
C LEU A 222 9.13 -8.76 -7.44
N ARG A 223 9.52 -8.41 -6.21
CA ARG A 223 8.69 -7.64 -5.28
C ARG A 223 8.87 -6.13 -5.35
N ASP A 224 9.83 -5.66 -6.14
CA ASP A 224 10.12 -4.24 -6.27
C ASP A 224 8.95 -3.55 -6.98
N PRO A 225 8.19 -2.65 -6.31
CA PRO A 225 7.03 -2.00 -6.92
C PRO A 225 7.40 -1.18 -8.15
N GLU A 226 8.63 -0.65 -8.23
CA GLU A 226 9.11 0.12 -9.39
C GLU A 226 9.35 -0.76 -10.63
N ARG A 227 9.47 -2.08 -10.43
CA ARG A 227 9.71 -3.07 -11.48
C ARG A 227 8.54 -4.03 -11.68
N SER A 228 7.40 -3.77 -11.04
CA SER A 228 6.19 -4.58 -11.16
C SER A 228 5.72 -4.74 -12.62
N GLU A 229 5.90 -3.70 -13.44
CA GLU A 229 5.57 -3.69 -14.87
C GLU A 229 6.72 -4.16 -15.79
N ASP A 230 7.88 -4.57 -15.25
CA ASP A 230 9.03 -5.08 -16.02
C ASP A 230 9.24 -6.59 -15.78
N PRO A 231 8.69 -7.46 -16.65
CA PRO A 231 8.77 -8.90 -16.48
C PRO A 231 10.22 -9.43 -16.41
N LEU A 232 10.46 -10.38 -15.53
CA LEU A 232 11.71 -11.13 -15.50
C LEU A 232 11.74 -12.12 -16.67
N ARG A 233 12.52 -11.79 -17.71
CA ARG A 233 12.78 -12.69 -18.84
C ARG A 233 13.84 -13.73 -18.48
N LEU A 234 13.49 -15.01 -18.67
CA LEU A 234 14.42 -16.14 -18.56
C LEU A 234 15.03 -16.49 -19.92
N SER A 235 16.14 -17.22 -19.90
CA SER A 235 16.76 -17.77 -21.13
C SER A 235 16.07 -19.04 -21.64
N ILE A 236 15.23 -19.64 -20.79
CA ILE A 236 14.45 -20.84 -21.08
C ILE A 236 13.45 -20.56 -22.18
N ASP A 237 13.23 -21.58 -23.00
CA ASP A 237 12.18 -21.65 -24.00
C ASP A 237 11.16 -22.70 -23.54
N ILE A 238 9.91 -22.29 -23.36
CA ILE A 238 8.89 -23.17 -22.76
C ILE A 238 8.57 -24.38 -23.65
N GLU A 239 8.64 -24.23 -24.98
CA GLU A 239 8.36 -25.32 -25.92
C GLU A 239 9.47 -26.37 -25.84
N VAL A 240 10.73 -25.92 -25.81
CA VAL A 240 11.90 -26.78 -25.69
C VAL A 240 11.96 -27.44 -24.31
N GLN A 241 11.57 -26.71 -23.26
CA GLN A 241 11.46 -27.25 -21.90
C GLN A 241 10.44 -28.39 -21.83
N SER A 242 9.24 -28.17 -22.38
CA SER A 242 8.19 -29.19 -22.41
C SER A 242 8.63 -30.44 -23.18
N ALA A 243 9.28 -30.26 -24.34
CA ALA A 243 9.79 -31.38 -25.13
C ALA A 243 10.87 -32.17 -24.38
N LEU A 244 11.77 -31.49 -23.65
CA LEU A 244 12.79 -32.14 -22.84
C LEU A 244 12.17 -32.96 -21.71
N GLU A 245 11.21 -32.39 -20.98
CA GLU A 245 10.51 -33.09 -19.89
C GLU A 245 9.75 -34.32 -20.38
N GLU A 246 9.06 -34.23 -21.52
CA GLU A 246 8.35 -35.35 -22.14
C GLU A 246 9.30 -36.51 -22.52
N VAL A 247 10.43 -36.19 -23.16
CA VAL A 247 11.45 -37.19 -23.54
C VAL A 247 12.07 -37.85 -22.30
N LEU A 248 12.38 -37.06 -21.27
CA LEU A 248 12.92 -37.60 -20.02
C LEU A 248 11.89 -38.47 -19.29
N ALA A 249 10.61 -38.08 -19.28
CA ALA A 249 9.55 -38.85 -18.65
C ALA A 249 9.35 -40.20 -19.36
N ALA A 250 9.33 -40.21 -20.69
CA ALA A 250 9.25 -41.43 -21.48
C ALA A 250 10.46 -42.35 -21.22
N GLY A 251 11.69 -41.80 -21.25
CA GLY A 251 12.91 -42.57 -20.98
C GLY A 251 12.97 -43.10 -19.54
N MET A 252 12.51 -42.33 -18.56
CA MET A 252 12.45 -42.76 -17.15
C MET A 252 11.48 -43.93 -16.97
N ALA A 253 10.32 -43.88 -17.63
CA ALA A 253 9.32 -44.94 -17.62
C ALA A 253 9.83 -46.22 -18.31
N GLU A 254 10.47 -46.09 -19.48
CA GLU A 254 11.03 -47.23 -20.22
C GLU A 254 12.15 -47.94 -19.44
N MET A 255 13.01 -47.16 -18.77
CA MET A 255 14.14 -47.68 -18.01
C MET A 255 13.78 -48.08 -16.57
N ASN A 256 12.53 -47.86 -16.14
CA ASN A 256 12.09 -47.96 -14.74
C ASN A 256 13.06 -47.25 -13.77
N ALA A 257 13.53 -46.07 -14.18
CA ALA A 257 14.49 -45.28 -13.42
C ALA A 257 13.79 -44.50 -12.31
N LYS A 258 14.50 -44.26 -11.19
CA LYS A 258 13.99 -43.48 -10.06
C LYS A 258 13.89 -41.98 -10.35
N GLY A 259 14.64 -41.48 -11.33
CA GLY A 259 14.70 -40.06 -11.67
C GLY A 259 15.47 -39.84 -12.97
N ALA A 260 15.31 -38.66 -13.54
CA ALA A 260 15.96 -38.26 -14.79
C ALA A 260 16.30 -36.77 -14.75
N MET A 261 17.40 -36.37 -15.38
CA MET A 261 17.81 -34.97 -15.50
C MET A 261 18.30 -34.70 -16.91
N GLY A 262 17.98 -33.51 -17.42
CA GLY A 262 18.48 -33.03 -18.70
C GLY A 262 18.72 -31.53 -18.67
N ILE A 263 19.78 -31.09 -19.35
CA ILE A 263 20.10 -29.68 -19.55
C ILE A 263 20.38 -29.47 -21.03
N LEU A 264 19.68 -28.51 -21.63
CA LEU A 264 19.97 -28.04 -22.98
C LEU A 264 20.50 -26.62 -22.91
N MET A 265 21.69 -26.42 -23.45
CA MET A 265 22.40 -25.14 -23.43
C MET A 265 22.83 -24.75 -24.84
N GLU A 266 22.70 -23.46 -25.15
CA GLU A 266 23.25 -22.92 -26.39
C GLU A 266 24.78 -22.74 -26.26
N ALA A 267 25.53 -23.43 -27.12
CA ALA A 267 26.99 -23.47 -27.04
C ALA A 267 27.68 -22.10 -27.23
N GLY A 268 27.11 -21.23 -28.07
CA GLY A 268 27.71 -19.92 -28.36
C GLY A 268 27.54 -18.88 -27.26
N THR A 269 26.44 -18.95 -26.49
CA THR A 269 26.07 -17.93 -25.49
C THR A 269 26.16 -18.44 -24.06
N GLY A 270 26.20 -19.77 -23.86
CA GLY A 270 26.07 -20.40 -22.55
C GLY A 270 24.66 -20.29 -21.95
N GLN A 271 23.67 -19.81 -22.71
CA GLN A 271 22.29 -19.70 -22.23
C GLN A 271 21.63 -21.07 -22.10
N ILE A 272 21.02 -21.33 -20.94
CA ILE A 272 20.23 -22.54 -20.70
C ILE A 272 18.87 -22.37 -21.39
N ARG A 273 18.56 -23.26 -22.32
CA ARG A 273 17.29 -23.30 -23.07
C ARG A 273 16.25 -24.18 -22.39
N ALA A 274 16.68 -25.26 -21.77
CA ALA A 274 15.84 -26.12 -20.95
C ALA A 274 16.66 -26.76 -19.83
N LEU A 275 16.04 -26.92 -18.66
CA LEU A 275 16.62 -27.61 -17.51
C LEU A 275 15.50 -28.37 -16.79
N ALA A 276 15.57 -29.69 -16.82
CA ALA A 276 14.53 -30.57 -16.30
C ALA A 276 15.12 -31.55 -15.29
N SER A 277 14.34 -31.85 -14.26
CA SER A 277 14.62 -32.88 -13.25
C SER A 277 13.31 -33.56 -12.94
N LEU A 278 13.30 -34.90 -12.98
CA LEU A 278 12.15 -35.75 -12.69
C LEU A 278 12.46 -36.66 -11.49
N PRO A 279 11.48 -36.97 -10.62
CA PRO A 279 10.07 -36.56 -10.69
C PRO A 279 9.88 -35.06 -10.41
N ASP A 280 8.88 -34.45 -11.04
CA ASP A 280 8.51 -33.04 -10.89
C ASP A 280 7.33 -32.84 -9.92
N PHE A 281 6.86 -31.60 -9.82
CA PHE A 281 5.74 -31.21 -8.98
C PHE A 281 4.97 -30.07 -9.63
N ASP A 282 3.69 -29.89 -9.28
CA ASP A 282 2.94 -28.70 -9.68
C ASP A 282 3.21 -27.55 -8.70
N PRO A 283 3.82 -26.42 -9.13
CA PRO A 283 4.07 -25.27 -8.28
C PRO A 283 2.79 -24.57 -7.81
N ASN A 284 1.64 -24.80 -8.46
CA ASN A 284 0.33 -24.33 -8.00
C ASN A 284 -0.19 -25.15 -6.80
N LEU A 285 0.19 -26.43 -6.70
CA LEU A 285 -0.24 -27.38 -5.67
C LEU A 285 0.93 -27.86 -4.81
N ARG A 286 1.90 -26.97 -4.57
CA ARG A 286 3.17 -27.35 -3.96
C ARG A 286 2.96 -28.09 -2.63
N PRO A 287 3.41 -29.35 -2.51
CA PRO A 287 3.31 -30.07 -1.25
C PRO A 287 4.20 -29.43 -0.18
N PRO A 288 3.81 -29.45 1.09
CA PRO A 288 4.70 -29.07 2.19
C PRO A 288 5.94 -29.98 2.17
N LEU A 289 7.10 -29.42 2.51
CA LEU A 289 8.32 -30.22 2.63
C LEU A 289 8.08 -31.35 3.64
N PRO A 290 8.49 -32.60 3.35
CA PRO A 290 8.33 -33.69 4.28
C PRO A 290 9.04 -33.37 5.59
N SER A 291 8.29 -33.37 6.70
CA SER A 291 8.83 -33.10 8.03
C SER A 291 9.63 -34.27 8.61
N ARG A 292 9.54 -35.46 7.98
CA ARG A 292 10.27 -36.70 8.29
C ARG A 292 10.35 -37.58 7.02
N GLY A 293 11.45 -38.30 6.84
CA GLY A 293 11.70 -39.19 5.70
C GLY A 293 12.88 -38.74 4.84
N ASP A 294 13.35 -39.63 3.95
CA ASP A 294 14.28 -39.25 2.87
C ASP A 294 13.48 -38.52 1.78
N PRO A 295 13.87 -37.32 1.32
CA PRO A 295 13.18 -36.61 0.24
C PRO A 295 13.11 -37.38 -1.10
N ALA A 296 13.75 -38.54 -1.22
CA ALA A 296 13.70 -39.43 -2.38
C ALA A 296 12.73 -40.63 -2.26
N ASP A 297 12.06 -40.81 -1.12
CA ASP A 297 11.03 -41.86 -0.87
C ASP A 297 9.60 -41.32 -1.05
#